data_AF-A0A965GB88-F1
#
_entry.id   AF-A0A965GB88-F1
#
_cell.length_a   1.000
_cell.length_b   1.000
_cell.length_c   1.000
_cell.angle_alpha   90.00
_cell.angle_beta   90.00
_cell.angle_gamma   90.00
#
_symmetry.space_group_name_H-M   'P 1'
#
loop_
_entity.id
_entity.type
_entity.pdbx_description
1 polymer ?
#
loop_
_entity_poly.entity_id
_entity_poly.type
_entity_poly.pdbx_seq_one_letter_code
_entity_poly.pdbx_strand_id
1 'polypeptide(L)'
;TGYTAVNAAVSPKVQSVRTAEEIALGKKLFLSNCSSCHGKNAEGTANAPSLIGVGEASVDFQVSTGRMPGAASGPQLEVKPVQFTEEQTSAMAAYIGSLADGPSIPDAAYLQANGNPTVGGELFRINCAMCHNAGGAGGALTEGKYAPNLMKSSAKTIYEAMVTGPQNMPVFNEANITPEEKNDIITYLTYLQNNRSVGGEELGNLGPVVEGLLAWLGLLGLLVAITVWLGAKSN
;
A
#
# COMPACT_ATOMS: atom_id res chain seq x y z
N THR A 1 21.51 41.95 15.13
CA THR A 1 20.20 41.64 14.51
C THR A 1 20.45 40.56 13.48
N GLY A 2 20.16 39.27 13.61
CA GLY A 2 19.35 38.47 14.53
C GLY A 2 18.91 37.26 13.69
N TYR A 3 19.67 36.16 13.71
CA TYR A 3 19.33 34.94 12.98
C TYR A 3 18.23 34.20 13.75
N THR A 4 17.01 34.17 13.22
CA THR A 4 15.92 33.38 13.78
C THR A 4 15.97 31.97 13.24
N ALA A 5 16.47 31.04 14.06
CA ALA A 5 16.25 29.62 13.87
C ALA A 5 14.76 29.33 14.07
N VAL A 6 14.12 28.78 13.02
CA VAL A 6 12.75 28.27 13.11
C VAL A 6 12.84 26.90 13.78
N ASN A 7 12.51 26.83 15.07
CA ASN A 7 12.24 25.57 15.73
C ASN A 7 10.96 25.01 15.12
N ALA A 8 11.07 24.01 14.24
CA ALA A 8 9.96 23.15 13.91
C ALA A 8 9.50 22.46 15.19
N ALA A 9 8.28 22.74 15.63
CA ALA A 9 7.67 22.05 16.75
C ALA A 9 7.49 20.59 16.36
N VAL A 10 8.35 19.72 16.91
CA VAL A 10 8.14 18.27 16.90
C VAL A 10 6.96 18.03 17.83
N SER A 11 5.78 17.78 17.26
CA SER A 11 4.65 17.26 18.01
C SER A 11 5.08 15.96 18.69
N PRO A 12 4.89 15.79 20.01
CA PRO A 12 5.22 14.54 20.68
C PRO A 12 4.27 13.47 20.15
N LYS A 13 4.75 12.63 19.24
CA LYS A 13 4.04 11.41 18.87
C LYS A 13 3.85 10.59 20.13
N VAL A 14 2.60 10.22 20.41
CA VAL A 14 2.27 9.21 21.41
C VAL A 14 3.03 7.95 21.01
N GLN A 15 4.19 7.73 21.63
CA GLN A 15 4.83 6.42 21.57
C GLN A 15 3.86 5.46 22.24
N SER A 16 3.41 4.45 21.49
CA SER A 16 2.96 3.22 22.13
C SER A 16 4.00 2.87 23.16
N VAL A 17 3.59 2.70 24.42
CA VAL A 17 4.53 2.40 25.50
C VAL A 17 5.06 1.00 25.24
N ARG A 18 6.19 0.93 24.52
CA ARG A 18 6.88 -0.32 24.20
C ARG A 18 7.36 -0.92 25.50
N THR A 19 6.99 -2.16 25.75
CA THR A 19 7.56 -2.88 26.89
C THR A 19 8.98 -3.32 26.55
N ALA A 20 9.87 -3.36 27.54
CA ALA A 20 11.23 -3.86 27.31
C ALA A 20 11.20 -5.33 26.84
N GLU A 21 10.19 -6.07 27.30
CA GLU A 21 9.90 -7.45 26.94
C GLU A 21 9.56 -7.59 25.44
N GLU A 22 8.73 -6.69 24.91
CA GLU A 22 8.34 -6.67 23.49
C GLU A 22 9.53 -6.35 22.57
N ILE A 23 10.34 -5.35 22.93
CA ILE A 23 11.58 -5.03 22.20
C ILE A 23 12.55 -6.21 22.23
N ALA A 24 12.68 -6.90 23.37
CA ALA A 24 13.55 -8.08 23.50
C ALA A 24 13.05 -9.24 22.63
N LEU A 25 11.73 -9.48 22.58
CA LEU A 25 11.12 -10.47 21.69
C LEU A 25 11.37 -10.10 20.21
N GLY A 26 11.13 -8.85 19.85
CA GLY A 26 11.37 -8.32 18.51
C GLY A 26 12.81 -8.50 18.05
N LYS A 27 13.77 -8.19 18.92
CA LYS A 27 15.20 -8.41 18.66
C LYS A 27 15.52 -9.88 18.42
N LYS A 28 14.95 -10.80 19.21
CA LYS A 28 15.14 -12.24 19.03
C LYS A 28 14.60 -12.73 17.68
N LEU A 29 13.41 -12.27 17.30
CA LEU A 29 12.80 -12.58 16.00
C LEU A 29 13.64 -12.02 14.85
N PHE A 30 14.07 -10.76 14.96
CA PHE A 30 14.92 -10.10 13.96
C PHE A 30 16.24 -10.85 13.75
N LEU A 31 16.93 -11.21 14.83
CA LEU A 31 18.20 -11.94 14.75
C LEU A 31 18.03 -13.30 14.07
N SER A 32 16.90 -13.98 14.30
CA SER A 32 16.64 -15.32 13.77
C SER A 32 16.21 -15.31 12.29
N ASN A 33 15.55 -14.24 11.82
CA ASN A 33 14.86 -14.25 10.52
C ASN A 33 15.32 -13.17 9.53
N CYS A 34 15.90 -12.05 10.00
CA CYS A 34 16.12 -10.86 9.17
C CYS A 34 17.60 -10.45 9.12
N SER A 35 18.36 -10.72 10.18
CA SER A 35 19.74 -10.24 10.35
C SER A 35 20.74 -10.75 9.32
N SER A 36 20.48 -11.88 8.67
CA SER A 36 21.32 -12.42 7.59
C SER A 36 21.40 -11.49 6.38
N CYS A 37 20.35 -10.70 6.14
CA CYS A 37 20.28 -9.74 5.04
C CYS A 37 20.43 -8.30 5.54
N HIS A 38 19.78 -7.95 6.65
CA HIS A 38 19.74 -6.58 7.17
C HIS A 38 20.86 -6.25 8.17
N GLY A 39 21.77 -7.18 8.46
CA GLY A 39 22.83 -7.01 9.46
C GLY A 39 22.35 -7.29 10.88
N LYS A 40 23.29 -7.58 11.80
CA LYS A 40 22.96 -7.96 13.19
C LYS A 40 22.39 -6.80 14.00
N ASN A 41 22.73 -5.57 13.62
CA ASN A 41 22.28 -4.33 14.24
C ASN A 41 21.29 -3.58 13.35
N ALA A 42 20.73 -4.25 12.33
CA ALA A 42 19.84 -3.65 11.33
C ALA A 42 20.48 -2.54 10.47
N GLU A 43 21.81 -2.52 10.41
CA GLU A 43 22.63 -1.53 9.71
C GLU A 43 22.62 -1.67 8.18
N GLY A 44 22.03 -2.75 7.67
CA GLY A 44 22.03 -3.10 6.25
C GLY A 44 23.30 -3.82 5.81
N THR A 45 23.23 -4.44 4.64
CA THR A 45 24.36 -5.09 3.97
C THR A 45 24.28 -4.84 2.46
N ALA A 46 25.17 -5.45 1.67
CA ALA A 46 25.03 -5.46 0.23
C ALA A 46 23.75 -6.18 -0.26
N ASN A 47 23.15 -7.04 0.57
CA ASN A 47 21.99 -7.85 0.20
C ASN A 47 20.65 -7.18 0.54
N ALA A 48 20.62 -6.27 1.52
CA ALA A 48 19.40 -5.59 1.92
C ALA A 48 19.70 -4.24 2.62
N PRO A 49 18.81 -3.25 2.50
CA PRO A 49 19.06 -1.92 3.06
C PRO A 49 19.08 -1.91 4.58
N SER A 50 19.58 -0.81 5.15
CA SER A 50 19.43 -0.53 6.57
C SER A 50 17.96 -0.41 6.96
N LEU A 51 17.62 -0.89 8.16
CA LEU A 51 16.30 -0.67 8.76
C LEU A 51 16.34 0.42 9.85
N ILE A 52 17.49 1.03 10.10
CA ILE A 52 17.58 2.14 11.05
C ILE A 52 16.84 3.35 10.47
N GLY A 53 15.83 3.84 11.19
CA GLY A 53 15.05 5.02 10.82
C GLY A 53 13.89 4.77 9.84
N VAL A 54 13.67 3.52 9.42
CA VAL A 54 12.53 3.20 8.53
C VAL A 54 11.18 3.26 9.25
N GLY A 55 11.18 3.20 10.58
CA GLY A 55 9.99 3.25 11.43
C GLY A 55 9.25 1.93 11.56
N GLU A 56 8.36 1.88 12.55
CA GLU A 56 7.54 0.72 12.89
C GLU A 56 6.53 0.39 11.79
N ALA A 57 5.88 1.41 11.24
CA ALA A 57 4.88 1.24 10.18
C ALA A 57 5.48 0.55 8.95
N SER A 58 6.76 0.79 8.64
CA SER A 58 7.43 0.12 7.52
C SER A 58 7.61 -1.37 7.78
N VAL A 59 7.96 -1.75 9.02
CA VAL A 59 8.12 -3.15 9.41
C VAL A 59 6.75 -3.83 9.45
N ASP A 60 5.77 -3.21 10.10
CA ASP A 60 4.41 -3.72 10.16
C ASP A 60 3.87 -3.94 8.74
N PHE A 61 3.92 -2.93 7.87
CA PHE A 61 3.47 -3.04 6.49
C PHE A 61 4.15 -4.18 5.73
N GLN A 62 5.49 -4.23 5.73
CA GLN A 62 6.20 -5.22 4.91
C GLN A 62 5.99 -6.65 5.41
N VAL A 63 5.91 -6.85 6.73
CA VAL A 63 5.77 -8.18 7.34
C VAL A 63 4.30 -8.63 7.34
N SER A 64 3.36 -7.76 7.73
CA SER A 64 1.92 -8.08 7.79
C SER A 64 1.33 -8.30 6.40
N THR A 65 1.87 -7.67 5.36
CA THR A 65 1.49 -7.93 3.97
C THR A 65 2.22 -9.12 3.34
N GLY A 66 3.15 -9.76 4.07
CA GLY A 66 3.89 -10.95 3.61
C GLY A 66 4.95 -10.67 2.53
N ARG A 67 5.30 -9.40 2.29
CA ARG A 67 6.38 -9.01 1.38
C ARG A 67 7.75 -9.31 1.98
N MET A 68 7.88 -9.09 3.29
CA MET A 68 9.04 -9.46 4.08
C MET A 68 8.71 -10.63 5.02
N PRO A 69 9.65 -11.58 5.22
CA PRO A 69 11.00 -11.64 4.65
C PRO A 69 10.95 -12.01 3.16
N GLY A 70 11.73 -11.36 2.29
CA GLY A 70 11.68 -11.62 0.84
C GLY A 70 12.10 -13.05 0.46
N ALA A 71 11.44 -13.67 -0.54
CA ALA A 71 11.78 -15.03 -1.00
C ALA A 71 12.48 -15.10 -2.37
N ALA A 72 12.38 -14.06 -3.18
CA ALA A 72 12.94 -14.05 -4.53
C ALA A 72 13.51 -12.66 -4.86
N SER A 73 14.58 -12.65 -5.64
CA SER A 73 15.08 -11.45 -6.30
C SER A 73 14.18 -11.14 -7.50
N GLY A 74 13.73 -9.90 -7.60
CA GLY A 74 12.88 -9.43 -8.69
C GLY A 74 12.79 -7.92 -8.69
N PRO A 75 12.10 -7.32 -9.68
CA PRO A 75 11.94 -5.88 -9.79
C PRO A 75 11.17 -5.27 -8.60
N GLN A 76 10.36 -6.08 -7.91
CA GLN A 76 9.51 -5.72 -6.79
C GLN A 76 9.28 -6.94 -5.88
N LEU A 77 9.11 -6.69 -4.58
CA LEU A 77 8.73 -7.74 -3.63
C LEU A 77 7.25 -8.08 -3.76
N GLU A 78 6.99 -9.35 -4.08
CA GLU A 78 5.65 -9.92 -4.18
C GLU A 78 5.04 -10.22 -2.80
N VAL A 79 3.71 -10.21 -2.75
CA VAL A 79 2.95 -10.67 -1.59
C VAL A 79 3.04 -12.19 -1.50
N LYS A 80 3.31 -12.70 -0.30
CA LYS A 80 3.39 -14.13 0.01
C LYS A 80 2.55 -14.44 1.24
N PRO A 81 2.27 -15.71 1.54
CA PRO A 81 1.66 -16.08 2.81
C PRO A 81 2.45 -15.49 3.99
N VAL A 82 1.74 -14.82 4.88
CA VAL A 82 2.31 -14.18 6.08
C VAL A 82 2.92 -15.26 6.96
N GLN A 83 4.16 -15.02 7.42
CA GLN A 83 4.92 -16.00 8.21
C GLN A 83 4.92 -15.72 9.72
N PHE A 84 4.46 -14.54 10.12
CA PHE A 84 4.49 -14.08 11.50
C PHE A 84 3.09 -13.71 11.98
N THR A 85 2.84 -13.90 13.27
CA THR A 85 1.61 -13.40 13.88
C THR A 85 1.63 -11.88 14.00
N GLU A 86 0.49 -11.28 14.32
CA GLU A 86 0.39 -9.84 14.56
C GLU A 86 1.29 -9.42 15.75
N GLU A 87 1.31 -10.20 16.83
CA GLU A 87 2.15 -9.94 18.01
C GLU A 87 3.64 -10.04 17.67
N GLN A 88 4.04 -11.02 16.86
CA GLN A 88 5.43 -11.15 16.40
C GLN A 88 5.83 -9.99 15.49
N THR A 89 4.92 -9.56 14.62
CA THR A 89 5.11 -8.43 13.72
C THR A 89 5.26 -7.12 14.50
N SER A 90 4.36 -6.88 15.45
CA SER A 90 4.39 -5.72 16.34
C SER A 90 5.67 -5.69 17.18
N ALA A 91 6.10 -6.83 17.73
CA ALA A 91 7.36 -6.92 18.46
C ALA A 91 8.58 -6.59 17.58
N MET A 92 8.64 -7.11 16.35
CA MET A 92 9.71 -6.76 15.40
C MET A 92 9.67 -5.28 15.03
N ALA A 93 8.49 -4.71 14.83
CA ALA A 93 8.31 -3.29 14.55
C ALA A 93 8.80 -2.44 15.74
N ALA A 94 8.42 -2.79 16.97
CA ALA A 94 8.87 -2.12 18.20
C ALA A 94 10.40 -2.16 18.37
N TYR A 95 11.04 -3.30 18.05
CA TYR A 95 12.50 -3.38 18.06
C TYR A 95 13.14 -2.41 17.07
N ILE A 96 12.71 -2.41 15.80
CA ILE A 96 13.26 -1.52 14.79
C ILE A 96 12.96 -0.05 15.11
N GLY A 97 11.76 0.27 15.61
CA GLY A 97 11.37 1.60 16.08
C GLY A 97 12.15 2.07 17.31
N SER A 98 12.81 1.18 18.04
CA SER A 98 13.71 1.54 19.15
C SER A 98 15.11 1.97 18.70
N LEU A 99 15.50 1.68 17.45
CA LEU A 99 16.85 1.96 16.94
C LEU A 99 17.02 3.40 16.46
N ALA A 100 15.95 4.01 15.93
CA ALA A 100 15.89 5.42 15.53
C ALA A 100 14.45 5.85 15.29
N ASP A 101 14.22 7.16 15.25
CA ASP A 101 12.91 7.74 14.93
C ASP A 101 12.49 7.40 13.49
N GLY A 102 11.20 7.16 13.31
CA GLY A 102 10.59 6.93 12.01
C GLY A 102 9.06 6.91 12.10
N PRO A 103 8.36 6.62 11.00
CA PRO A 103 6.91 6.48 11.00
C PRO A 103 6.42 5.40 12.00
N SER A 104 5.60 5.83 12.95
CA SER A 104 4.90 4.95 13.89
C SER A 104 3.70 4.26 13.22
N ILE A 105 3.28 3.13 13.77
CA ILE A 105 2.00 2.49 13.40
C ILE A 105 0.86 3.53 13.60
N PRO A 106 -0.09 3.64 12.65
CA PRO A 106 -1.18 4.61 12.74
C PRO A 106 -2.11 4.36 13.93
N ASP A 107 -2.65 5.45 14.48
CA ASP A 107 -3.71 5.38 15.48
C ASP A 107 -4.98 4.77 14.86
N ALA A 108 -5.66 3.90 15.61
CA ALA A 108 -6.91 3.28 15.22
C ALA A 108 -7.99 4.29 14.84
N ALA A 109 -7.95 5.52 15.38
CA ALA A 109 -8.87 6.59 15.01
C ALA A 109 -8.86 6.93 13.50
N TYR A 110 -7.70 6.84 12.85
CA TYR A 110 -7.55 7.13 11.41
C TYR A 110 -7.77 5.92 10.51
N LEU A 111 -8.12 4.77 11.08
CA LEU A 111 -8.33 3.52 10.36
C LEU A 111 -9.81 3.15 10.23
N GLN A 112 -10.71 3.98 10.74
CA GLN A 112 -12.16 3.70 10.81
C GLN A 112 -12.91 3.94 9.50
N ALA A 113 -12.25 4.51 8.48
CA ALA A 113 -12.89 4.84 7.20
C ALA A 113 -14.16 5.69 7.36
N ASN A 114 -14.11 6.68 8.27
CA ASN A 114 -15.22 7.55 8.65
C ASN A 114 -14.97 9.03 8.31
N GLY A 115 -14.02 9.30 7.42
CA GLY A 115 -13.70 10.62 6.90
C GLY A 115 -14.66 11.08 5.79
N ASN A 116 -14.22 12.06 5.00
CA ASN A 116 -14.96 12.62 3.88
C ASN A 116 -14.56 11.92 2.55
N PRO A 117 -15.41 11.05 1.97
CA PRO A 117 -15.08 10.34 0.74
C PRO A 117 -14.96 11.25 -0.49
N THR A 118 -15.56 12.45 -0.47
CA THR A 118 -15.44 13.42 -1.56
C THR A 118 -14.04 14.00 -1.62
N VAL A 119 -13.53 14.45 -0.46
CA VAL A 119 -12.15 14.95 -0.31
C VAL A 119 -11.16 13.82 -0.56
N GLY A 120 -11.40 12.64 0.01
CA GLY A 120 -10.57 11.45 -0.21
C GLY A 120 -10.46 11.07 -1.68
N GLY A 121 -11.56 11.14 -2.43
CA GLY A 121 -11.56 10.88 -3.86
C GLY A 121 -10.78 11.92 -4.66
N GLU A 122 -10.85 13.19 -4.28
CA GLU A 122 -10.03 14.25 -4.91
C GLU A 122 -8.54 14.01 -4.66
N LEU A 123 -8.16 13.80 -3.40
CA LEU A 123 -6.79 13.51 -3.02
C LEU A 123 -6.24 12.26 -3.72
N PHE A 124 -7.04 11.18 -3.78
CA PHE A 124 -6.65 9.95 -4.45
C PHE A 124 -6.41 10.17 -5.96
N ARG A 125 -7.31 10.91 -6.63
CA ARG A 125 -7.16 11.20 -8.06
C ARG A 125 -5.95 12.06 -8.38
N ILE A 126 -5.61 13.01 -7.50
CA ILE A 126 -4.45 13.90 -7.68
C ILE A 126 -3.14 13.18 -7.38
N ASN A 127 -3.10 12.34 -6.34
CA ASN A 127 -1.83 11.82 -5.80
C ASN A 127 -1.56 10.33 -6.10
N CYS A 128 -2.59 9.52 -6.35
CA CYS A 128 -2.47 8.06 -6.36
C CYS A 128 -2.90 7.42 -7.68
N ALA A 129 -3.93 7.98 -8.34
CA ALA A 129 -4.55 7.37 -9.52
C ALA A 129 -3.61 7.24 -10.72
N MET A 130 -2.55 8.06 -10.79
CA MET A 130 -1.52 7.97 -11.83
C MET A 130 -0.81 6.60 -11.83
N CYS A 131 -0.72 5.95 -10.68
CA CYS A 131 -0.12 4.62 -10.55
C CYS A 131 -1.18 3.55 -10.28
N HIS A 132 -2.12 3.80 -9.37
CA HIS A 132 -3.09 2.80 -8.92
C HIS A 132 -4.38 2.74 -9.75
N ASN A 133 -4.48 3.48 -10.85
CA ASN A 133 -5.72 3.67 -11.64
C ASN A 133 -6.80 4.42 -10.84
N ALA A 134 -7.68 5.15 -11.53
CA ALA A 134 -8.77 5.92 -10.92
C ALA A 134 -9.73 5.07 -10.04
N GLY A 135 -9.92 3.80 -10.40
CA GLY A 135 -10.69 2.81 -9.64
C GLY A 135 -9.84 2.01 -8.65
N GLY A 136 -8.56 2.34 -8.44
CA GLY A 136 -7.68 1.61 -7.53
C GLY A 136 -7.32 0.18 -7.98
N ALA A 137 -7.49 -0.12 -9.28
CA ALA A 137 -7.23 -1.45 -9.85
C ALA A 137 -5.74 -1.82 -9.91
N GLY A 138 -4.84 -0.84 -9.77
CA GLY A 138 -3.41 -0.99 -10.01
C GLY A 138 -3.00 -0.62 -11.44
N GLY A 139 -1.71 -0.75 -11.74
CA GLY A 139 -1.16 -0.37 -13.04
C GLY A 139 0.29 -0.81 -13.22
N ALA A 140 0.73 -0.97 -14.47
CA ALA A 140 2.12 -1.30 -14.78
C ALA A 140 3.03 -0.07 -14.60
N LEU A 141 4.22 -0.28 -14.04
CA LEU A 141 5.29 0.71 -13.92
C LEU A 141 6.49 0.31 -14.79
N THR A 142 7.49 1.19 -14.87
CA THR A 142 8.73 0.94 -15.59
C THR A 142 9.51 -0.23 -14.98
N GLU A 143 10.38 -0.86 -15.79
CA GLU A 143 11.31 -1.90 -15.34
C GLU A 143 10.63 -3.14 -14.72
N GLY A 144 9.40 -3.46 -15.15
CA GLY A 144 8.68 -4.65 -14.68
C GLY A 144 8.08 -4.51 -13.27
N LYS A 145 8.10 -3.31 -12.70
CA LYS A 145 7.40 -2.98 -11.45
C LYS A 145 5.91 -2.75 -11.71
N TYR A 146 5.07 -2.78 -10.68
CA TYR A 146 3.66 -2.46 -10.80
C TYR A 146 3.08 -1.86 -9.52
N ALA A 147 1.98 -1.13 -9.66
CA ALA A 147 1.18 -0.64 -8.57
C ALA A 147 0.12 -1.71 -8.26
N PRO A 148 0.05 -2.21 -7.02
CA PRO A 148 -0.91 -3.25 -6.66
C PRO A 148 -2.35 -2.73 -6.69
N ASN A 149 -3.28 -3.68 -6.84
CA ASN A 149 -4.71 -3.45 -6.68
C ASN A 149 -5.03 -3.14 -5.22
N LEU A 150 -5.82 -2.08 -4.98
CA LEU A 150 -6.17 -1.58 -3.65
C LEU A 150 -7.54 -2.07 -3.15
N MET A 151 -8.33 -2.74 -4.00
CA MET A 151 -9.72 -3.12 -3.70
C MET A 151 -9.84 -4.27 -2.69
N LYS A 152 -8.72 -4.83 -2.22
CA LYS A 152 -8.68 -5.85 -1.16
C LYS A 152 -7.77 -5.45 0.00
N SER A 153 -7.25 -4.23 0.01
CA SER A 153 -6.33 -3.75 1.03
C SER A 153 -7.08 -3.22 2.25
N SER A 154 -6.58 -3.53 3.44
CA SER A 154 -7.12 -2.99 4.69
C SER A 154 -6.79 -1.50 4.87
N ALA A 155 -7.58 -0.80 5.70
CA ALA A 155 -7.33 0.59 6.07
C ALA A 155 -5.91 0.79 6.64
N LYS A 156 -5.47 -0.11 7.54
CA LYS A 156 -4.10 -0.10 8.11
C LYS A 156 -3.05 -0.19 7.02
N THR A 157 -3.17 -1.16 6.12
CA THR A 157 -2.25 -1.36 5.00
C THR A 157 -2.18 -0.15 4.07
N ILE A 158 -3.33 0.49 3.79
CA ILE A 158 -3.38 1.69 2.95
C ILE A 158 -2.69 2.86 3.65
N TYR A 159 -2.97 3.08 4.94
CA TYR A 159 -2.34 4.15 5.72
C TYR A 159 -0.82 3.97 5.78
N GLU A 160 -0.37 2.77 6.12
CA GLU A 160 1.05 2.47 6.25
C GLU A 160 1.75 2.55 4.89
N ALA A 161 1.12 2.13 3.79
CA ALA A 161 1.68 2.32 2.45
C ALA A 161 1.90 3.81 2.16
N MET A 162 0.95 4.68 2.49
CA MET A 162 1.09 6.13 2.28
C MET A 162 2.25 6.71 3.09
N VAL A 163 2.37 6.37 4.38
CA VAL A 163 3.40 6.99 5.25
C VAL A 163 4.79 6.38 5.07
N THR A 164 4.91 5.16 4.55
CA THR A 164 6.19 4.45 4.41
C THR A 164 6.74 4.48 2.99
N GLY A 165 5.89 4.72 1.97
CA GLY A 165 6.31 4.74 0.56
C GLY A 165 6.97 3.42 0.12
N PRO A 166 6.25 2.28 0.17
CA PRO A 166 6.88 1.00 -0.10
C PRO A 166 7.34 0.88 -1.55
N GLN A 167 8.58 0.41 -1.71
CA GLN A 167 9.22 0.14 -2.99
C GLN A 167 9.37 1.40 -3.87
N ASN A 168 8.53 1.57 -4.90
CA ASN A 168 8.57 2.74 -5.80
C ASN A 168 7.47 3.76 -5.49
N MET A 169 6.64 3.50 -4.47
CA MET A 169 5.62 4.44 -4.03
C MET A 169 6.29 5.60 -3.28
N PRO A 170 5.98 6.87 -3.60
CA PRO A 170 6.53 8.00 -2.86
C PRO A 170 5.99 8.03 -1.41
N VAL A 171 6.76 8.65 -0.51
CA VAL A 171 6.36 8.84 0.88
C VAL A 171 5.42 10.03 1.00
N PHE A 172 4.23 9.80 1.56
CA PHE A 172 3.25 10.82 1.90
C PHE A 172 3.27 11.07 3.42
N ASN A 173 4.23 11.89 3.84
CA ASN A 173 4.37 12.32 5.23
C ASN A 173 3.23 13.29 5.65
N GLU A 174 3.17 13.60 6.94
CA GLU A 174 2.14 14.48 7.52
C GLU A 174 2.24 15.95 7.07
N ALA A 175 3.33 16.35 6.41
CA ALA A 175 3.45 17.69 5.81
C ALA A 175 2.78 17.78 4.43
N ASN A 176 2.59 16.64 3.75
CA ASN A 176 2.00 16.58 2.42
C ASN A 176 0.56 16.06 2.44
N ILE A 177 0.28 15.05 3.27
CA ILE A 177 -1.07 14.51 3.48
C ILE A 177 -1.23 14.24 4.99
N THR A 178 -2.12 14.99 5.64
CA THR A 178 -2.36 14.90 7.09
C THR A 178 -2.99 13.55 7.46
N PRO A 179 -2.95 13.14 8.75
CA PRO A 179 -3.65 11.93 9.20
C PRO A 179 -5.15 11.91 8.87
N GLU A 180 -5.82 13.06 8.94
CA GLU A 180 -7.23 13.23 8.57
C GLU A 180 -7.43 13.02 7.07
N GLU A 181 -6.59 13.64 6.24
CA GLU A 181 -6.64 13.48 4.78
C GLU A 181 -6.34 12.04 4.35
N LYS A 182 -5.48 11.32 5.09
CA LYS A 182 -5.26 9.87 4.90
C LYS A 182 -6.52 9.08 5.23
N ASN A 183 -7.21 9.40 6.32
CA ASN A 183 -8.49 8.79 6.66
C ASN A 183 -9.56 9.08 5.60
N ASP A 184 -9.57 10.28 5.01
CA ASP A 184 -10.46 10.62 3.89
C ASP A 184 -10.18 9.73 2.67
N ILE A 185 -8.91 9.56 2.28
CA ILE A 185 -8.50 8.66 1.17
C ILE A 185 -8.92 7.21 1.46
N ILE A 186 -8.69 6.73 2.68
CA ILE A 186 -9.12 5.38 3.11
C ILE A 186 -10.64 5.26 3.01
N THR A 187 -11.38 6.27 3.46
CA THR A 187 -12.84 6.29 3.40
C THR A 187 -13.35 6.22 1.96
N TYR A 188 -12.72 6.95 1.05
CA TYR A 188 -13.02 6.86 -0.38
C TYR A 188 -12.73 5.46 -0.95
N LEU A 189 -11.57 4.88 -0.65
CA LEU A 189 -11.23 3.53 -1.13
C LEU A 189 -12.15 2.46 -0.54
N THR A 190 -12.49 2.55 0.74
CA THR A 190 -13.47 1.66 1.38
C THR A 190 -14.86 1.83 0.79
N TYR A 191 -15.25 3.05 0.40
CA TYR A 191 -16.47 3.27 -0.36
C TYR A 191 -16.42 2.53 -1.71
N LEU A 192 -15.33 2.65 -2.48
CA LEU A 192 -15.18 1.92 -3.75
C LEU A 192 -15.17 0.39 -3.56
N GLN A 193 -14.53 -0.11 -2.51
CA GLN A 193 -14.48 -1.54 -2.19
C GLN A 193 -15.87 -2.14 -1.92
N ASN A 194 -16.77 -1.35 -1.33
CA ASN A 194 -18.09 -1.80 -0.89
C ASN A 194 -19.22 -1.47 -1.87
N ASN A 195 -19.02 -0.50 -2.76
CA ASN A 195 -20.05 -0.06 -3.71
C ASN A 195 -19.65 -0.47 -5.12
N ARG A 196 -20.41 -1.42 -5.68
CA ARG A 196 -20.23 -1.85 -7.08
C ARG A 196 -20.53 -0.71 -8.05
N SER A 197 -19.91 -0.77 -9.22
CA SER A 197 -20.18 0.16 -10.31
C SER A 197 -21.66 0.10 -10.71
N VAL A 198 -22.21 1.28 -10.99
CA VAL A 198 -23.54 1.45 -11.57
C VAL A 198 -23.43 1.23 -13.08
N GLY A 199 -24.01 0.14 -13.59
CA GLY A 199 -24.17 -0.06 -15.04
C GLY A 199 -23.74 -1.43 -15.59
N GLY A 200 -23.25 -2.36 -14.78
CA GLY A 200 -22.90 -3.70 -15.25
C GLY A 200 -21.72 -4.31 -14.51
N GLU A 201 -20.99 -5.18 -15.22
CA GLU A 201 -19.75 -5.78 -14.73
C GLU A 201 -18.59 -4.78 -14.88
N GLU A 202 -17.66 -4.75 -13.92
CA GLU A 202 -16.59 -3.74 -13.81
C GLU A 202 -15.39 -4.01 -14.72
N LEU A 203 -15.29 -5.21 -15.28
CA LEU A 203 -14.22 -5.68 -16.16
C LEU A 203 -12.82 -5.45 -15.56
N GLY A 204 -12.72 -5.60 -14.24
CA GLY A 204 -11.51 -5.34 -13.47
C GLY A 204 -11.18 -3.86 -13.26
N ASN A 205 -12.09 -2.93 -13.57
CA ASN A 205 -11.90 -1.47 -13.50
C ASN A 205 -10.71 -0.97 -14.33
N LEU A 206 -10.40 -1.67 -15.43
CA LEU A 206 -9.30 -1.32 -16.34
C LEU A 206 -9.75 -0.36 -17.47
N GLY A 207 -11.03 -0.01 -17.50
CA GLY A 207 -11.61 1.01 -18.38
C GLY A 207 -11.64 0.61 -19.86
N PRO A 208 -11.41 1.57 -20.79
CA PRO A 208 -11.81 1.45 -22.19
C PRO A 208 -11.08 0.34 -22.96
N VAL A 209 -9.93 -0.13 -22.46
CA VAL A 209 -9.18 -1.21 -23.12
C VAL A 209 -9.93 -2.54 -23.02
N VAL A 210 -10.39 -2.91 -21.82
CA VAL A 210 -11.11 -4.18 -21.61
C VAL A 210 -12.54 -4.06 -22.14
N GLU A 211 -13.19 -2.93 -21.93
CA GLU A 211 -14.49 -2.61 -22.54
C GLU A 211 -14.44 -2.72 -24.07
N GLY A 212 -13.41 -2.14 -24.70
CA GLY A 212 -13.20 -2.17 -26.14
C GLY A 212 -12.93 -3.59 -26.66
N LEU A 213 -12.14 -4.40 -25.94
CA LEU A 213 -11.91 -5.80 -26.31
C LEU A 213 -13.21 -6.62 -26.27
N LEU A 214 -14.06 -6.41 -25.26
CA LEU A 214 -15.34 -7.10 -25.17
C LEU A 214 -16.35 -6.61 -26.19
N ALA A 215 -16.38 -5.31 -26.50
CA ALA A 215 -17.17 -4.79 -27.61
C ALA A 215 -16.72 -5.43 -28.94
N TRP A 216 -15.40 -5.58 -29.14
CA TRP A 216 -14.86 -6.17 -30.35
C TRP A 216 -15.12 -7.68 -30.46
N LEU A 217 -14.93 -8.46 -29.39
CA LEU A 217 -15.18 -9.91 -29.44
C LEU A 217 -16.67 -10.25 -29.34
N GLY A 218 -17.39 -9.56 -28.47
CA GLY A 218 -18.81 -9.82 -28.19
C GLY A 218 -19.73 -9.19 -29.23
N LEU A 219 -19.76 -7.86 -29.33
CA LEU A 219 -20.70 -7.15 -30.19
C LEU A 219 -20.36 -7.36 -31.67
N LEU A 220 -19.11 -7.09 -32.08
CA LEU A 220 -18.72 -7.27 -33.48
C LEU A 220 -18.74 -8.75 -33.87
N GLY A 221 -18.32 -9.66 -32.99
CA GLY A 221 -18.45 -11.10 -33.21
C GLY A 221 -19.91 -11.54 -33.43
N LEU A 222 -20.85 -11.04 -32.61
CA LEU A 222 -22.29 -11.30 -32.77
C LEU A 222 -22.82 -10.74 -34.09
N LEU A 223 -22.43 -9.51 -34.46
CA LEU A 223 -22.85 -8.90 -35.73
C LEU A 223 -22.38 -9.73 -36.93
N VAL A 224 -21.12 -10.20 -36.92
CA VAL A 224 -20.58 -11.09 -37.97
C VAL A 224 -21.33 -12.42 -38.01
N ALA A 225 -21.67 -13.01 -36.86
CA ALA A 225 -22.43 -14.25 -36.82
C ALA A 225 -23.84 -14.07 -37.41
N ILE A 226 -24.52 -12.96 -37.08
CA ILE A 226 -25.85 -12.63 -37.61
C ILE A 226 -25.78 -12.40 -39.12
N THR A 227 -24.77 -11.68 -39.62
CA THR A 227 -24.65 -11.42 -41.06
C THR A 227 -24.38 -12.69 -41.86
N VAL A 228 -23.51 -13.58 -41.35
CA VAL A 228 -23.27 -14.90 -41.94
C VAL A 228 -24.54 -15.75 -41.92
N TRP A 229 -25.28 -15.78 -40.81
CA TRP A 229 -26.53 -16.54 -40.71
C TRP A 229 -27.61 -16.03 -41.67
N LEU A 230 -27.80 -14.72 -41.76
CA LEU A 230 -28.75 -14.11 -42.70
C LEU A 230 -28.35 -14.39 -44.15
N GLY A 231 -27.06 -14.23 -44.48
CA GLY A 231 -26.54 -14.51 -45.81
C GLY A 231 -26.66 -15.99 -46.22
N ALA A 232 -26.45 -16.92 -45.28
CA ALA A 232 -26.61 -18.35 -45.52
C ALA A 232 -28.07 -18.78 -45.72
N LYS A 233 -29.03 -18.04 -45.16
CA LYS A 233 -30.47 -18.33 -45.29
C LYS A 233 -31.11 -17.70 -46.53
N SER A 234 -30.48 -16.67 -47.11
CA SER A 234 -30.96 -16.01 -48.33
C SER A 234 -30.58 -16.74 -49.62
N ASN A 235 -29.75 -17.78 -49.53
CA ASN A 235 -29.35 -18.68 -50.62
C ASN A 235 -30.04 -20.04 -50.44
#